data_AF-A0A9Q0LNS2-F1
#
_entry.id   AF-A0A9Q0LNS2-F1
#
_cell.length_a   1.000
_cell.length_b   1.000
_cell.length_c   1.000
_cell.angle_alpha   90.00
_cell.angle_beta   90.00
_cell.angle_gamma   90.00
#
_symmetry.space_group_name_H-M   'P 1'
#
loop_
_entity.id
_entity.type
_entity.pdbx_description
1 polymer ?
#
loop_
_entity_poly.entity_id
_entity_poly.type
_entity_poly.pdbx_seq_one_letter_code
_entity_poly.pdbx_strand_id
1 'polypeptide(L)'
;MNDIFFVGFNQYPKLIKNKKWLIKKRTQFKFENENENQKQIKQISSSGRFSTIFLFENGKAIEYLNENPEKIEIENIQKVTVGFRNEAILTIEGNVFTKGEDINPKNLNEFINISSLIEDTNDRIIEDIVSGDNSIYLLTSNQNVYGIGSNEYAQLGFRF
;
A
#
# COMPACT_ATOMS: atom_id res chain seq x y z
N MET A 1 -12.47 6.68 -17.96
CA MET A 1 -13.00 6.68 -16.58
C MET A 1 -13.21 5.23 -16.19
N ASN A 2 -12.71 4.82 -15.03
CA ASN A 2 -12.70 3.40 -14.65
C ASN A 2 -13.97 3.08 -13.86
N ASP A 3 -14.67 2.01 -14.24
CA ASP A 3 -15.69 1.41 -13.38
C ASP A 3 -15.01 0.44 -12.42
N ILE A 4 -15.23 0.63 -11.12
CA ILE A 4 -14.68 -0.23 -10.08
C ILE A 4 -15.78 -1.18 -9.63
N PHE A 5 -15.46 -2.47 -9.57
CA PHE A 5 -16.38 -3.50 -9.11
C PHE A 5 -15.74 -4.37 -8.04
N PHE A 6 -16.56 -4.80 -7.08
CA PHE A 6 -16.15 -5.75 -6.03
C PHE A 6 -17.01 -7.01 -6.05
N VAL A 7 -16.37 -8.10 -5.66
CA VAL A 7 -16.95 -9.42 -5.35
C VAL A 7 -16.18 -10.02 -4.17
N GLY A 8 -16.83 -10.84 -3.36
CA GLY A 8 -16.19 -11.55 -2.25
C GLY A 8 -16.76 -11.23 -0.88
N PHE A 9 -15.99 -11.56 0.16
CA PHE A 9 -16.40 -11.37 1.55
C PHE A 9 -16.40 -9.89 1.93
N ASN A 10 -17.44 -9.47 2.65
CA ASN A 10 -17.63 -8.10 3.13
C ASN A 10 -17.73 -8.09 4.66
N GLN A 11 -16.85 -8.83 5.33
CA GLN A 11 -16.82 -8.98 6.79
C GLN A 11 -16.48 -7.66 7.51
N TYR A 12 -15.69 -6.81 6.84
CA TYR A 12 -15.38 -5.45 7.24
C TYR A 12 -15.63 -4.57 6.02
N PRO A 13 -16.81 -3.95 5.88
CA PRO A 13 -17.13 -3.18 4.69
C PRO A 13 -16.23 -1.95 4.57
N LYS A 14 -15.04 -2.11 3.97
CA LYS A 14 -14.12 -0.99 3.74
C LYS A 14 -14.62 -0.06 2.64
N LEU A 15 -15.26 -0.66 1.62
CA LEU A 15 -15.59 0.04 0.38
C LEU A 15 -17.09 0.05 0.09
N ILE A 16 -17.84 -0.98 0.50
CA ILE A 16 -19.27 -1.08 0.23
C ILE A 16 -20.04 -1.26 1.54
N LYS A 17 -20.83 -0.25 1.93
CA LYS A 17 -21.70 -0.22 3.13
C LYS A 17 -22.84 -1.27 3.13
N ASN A 18 -22.82 -2.23 2.21
CA ASN A 18 -23.81 -3.29 2.10
C ASN A 18 -23.60 -4.33 3.22
N LYS A 19 -24.56 -4.47 4.14
CA LYS A 19 -24.48 -5.40 5.28
C LYS A 19 -24.46 -6.90 4.91
N LYS A 20 -24.47 -7.26 3.62
CA LYS A 20 -24.33 -8.65 3.18
C LYS A 20 -22.89 -9.13 3.35
N TRP A 21 -22.71 -10.16 4.15
CA TRP A 21 -21.43 -10.84 4.40
C TRP A 21 -20.71 -11.33 3.14
N LEU A 22 -21.44 -11.69 2.09
CA LEU A 22 -20.89 -12.17 0.83
C LEU A 22 -21.55 -11.47 -0.35
N ILE A 23 -20.74 -10.79 -1.14
CA ILE A 23 -21.12 -10.14 -2.40
C ILE A 23 -20.84 -11.13 -3.54
N LYS A 24 -21.87 -11.84 -3.99
CA LYS A 24 -21.76 -12.87 -5.05
C LYS A 24 -21.78 -12.30 -6.47
N LYS A 25 -22.37 -11.12 -6.66
CA LYS A 25 -22.47 -10.46 -7.97
C LYS A 25 -21.55 -9.24 -7.98
N ARG A 26 -20.95 -8.94 -9.14
CA ARG A 26 -20.13 -7.73 -9.32
C ARG A 26 -20.95 -6.53 -8.85
N THR A 27 -20.44 -5.80 -7.88
CA THR A 27 -21.11 -4.64 -7.29
C THR A 27 -20.26 -3.42 -7.57
N GLN A 28 -20.85 -2.43 -8.24
CA GLN A 28 -20.13 -1.21 -8.58
C GLN A 28 -19.82 -0.42 -7.30
N PHE A 29 -18.61 0.11 -7.25
CA PHE A 29 -18.17 1.05 -6.24
C PHE A 29 -17.94 2.41 -6.88
N LYS A 30 -18.19 3.44 -6.08
CA LYS A 30 -17.91 4.83 -6.41
C LYS A 30 -17.25 5.46 -5.21
N PHE A 31 -16.20 6.24 -5.44
CA PHE A 31 -15.62 7.12 -4.44
C PHE A 31 -16.67 8.12 -3.95
N GLU A 32 -16.60 8.50 -2.69
CA GLU A 32 -17.51 9.50 -2.10
C GLU A 32 -17.29 10.88 -2.75
N ASN A 33 -16.06 11.18 -3.15
CA ASN A 33 -15.72 12.39 -3.90
C ASN A 33 -15.84 12.15 -5.42
N GLU A 34 -16.76 12.85 -6.09
CA GLU A 34 -17.00 12.66 -7.52
C GLU A 34 -15.80 12.96 -8.40
N ASN A 35 -14.90 13.87 -7.97
CA ASN A 35 -13.68 14.16 -8.71
C ASN A 35 -12.74 12.95 -8.77
N GLU A 36 -12.77 12.07 -7.78
CA GLU A 36 -11.97 10.83 -7.78
C GLU A 36 -12.56 9.79 -8.73
N ASN A 37 -13.89 9.75 -8.89
CA ASN A 37 -14.55 8.88 -9.85
C ASN A 37 -14.15 9.18 -11.31
N GLN A 38 -13.71 10.41 -11.60
CA GLN A 38 -13.27 10.82 -12.94
C GLN A 38 -11.83 10.42 -13.26
N LYS A 39 -11.03 10.08 -12.25
CA LYS A 39 -9.60 9.74 -12.43
C LYS A 39 -9.42 8.34 -13.01
N GLN A 40 -8.33 8.16 -13.75
CA GLN A 40 -7.88 6.84 -14.17
C GLN A 40 -7.06 6.21 -13.05
N ILE A 41 -7.42 4.98 -12.68
CA ILE A 41 -6.68 4.16 -11.72
C ILE A 41 -5.53 3.48 -12.45
N LYS A 42 -4.33 3.66 -11.92
CA LYS A 42 -3.09 3.02 -12.34
C LYS A 42 -2.88 1.67 -11.64
N GLN A 43 -3.13 1.63 -10.33
CA GLN A 43 -2.90 0.44 -9.51
C GLN A 43 -3.90 0.37 -8.36
N ILE A 44 -4.25 -0.86 -7.95
CA ILE A 44 -4.93 -1.14 -6.70
C ILE A 44 -4.03 -2.07 -5.88
N SER A 45 -3.88 -1.81 -4.59
CA SER A 45 -3.27 -2.75 -3.65
C SER A 45 -4.15 -2.88 -2.43
N SER A 46 -4.28 -4.09 -1.89
CA SER A 46 -5.20 -4.38 -0.81
C SER A 46 -4.68 -5.54 0.03
N SER A 47 -4.86 -5.45 1.34
CA SER A 47 -4.81 -6.62 2.20
C SER A 47 -6.16 -6.84 2.87
N GLY A 48 -6.47 -8.11 3.13
CA GLY A 48 -7.74 -8.49 3.74
C GLY A 48 -7.99 -7.85 5.11
N ARG A 49 -6.94 -7.35 5.79
CA ARG A 49 -7.02 -6.78 7.14
C ARG A 49 -6.67 -5.30 7.24
N PHE A 50 -5.67 -4.79 6.52
CA PHE A 50 -5.12 -3.46 6.78
C PHE A 50 -5.81 -2.35 5.98
N SER A 51 -5.56 -2.22 4.69
CA SER A 51 -6.20 -1.18 3.86
C SER A 51 -6.44 -1.62 2.42
N THR A 52 -7.12 -0.78 1.65
CA THR A 52 -7.07 -0.81 0.18
C THR A 52 -6.64 0.56 -0.32
N ILE A 53 -5.58 0.60 -1.13
CA ILE A 53 -5.06 1.82 -1.74
C ILE A 53 -5.38 1.80 -3.23
N PHE A 54 -5.95 2.91 -3.71
CA PHE A 54 -6.10 3.20 -5.14
C PHE A 54 -5.07 4.25 -5.52
N LEU A 55 -4.17 3.87 -6.43
CA LEU A 55 -3.21 4.78 -7.06
C LEU A 55 -3.77 5.22 -8.41
N PHE A 56 -3.79 6.52 -8.65
CA PHE A 56 -4.23 7.13 -9.90
C PHE A 56 -3.06 7.42 -10.83
N GLU A 57 -3.33 7.54 -12.14
CA GLU A 57 -2.32 7.84 -13.18
C GLU A 57 -1.63 9.20 -12.98
N ASN A 58 -2.24 10.11 -12.23
CA ASN A 58 -1.65 11.41 -11.90
C ASN A 58 -0.69 11.37 -10.68
N GLY A 59 -0.32 10.17 -10.19
CA GLY A 59 0.61 10.02 -9.08
C GLY A 59 0.03 10.32 -7.69
N LYS A 60 -1.30 10.42 -7.57
CA LYS A 60 -2.00 10.57 -6.28
C LYS A 60 -2.59 9.24 -5.83
N ALA A 61 -2.77 9.08 -4.52
CA ALA A 61 -3.44 7.90 -3.98
C ALA A 61 -4.49 8.23 -2.92
N ILE A 62 -5.44 7.33 -2.76
CA ILE A 62 -6.42 7.32 -1.69
C ILE A 62 -6.43 5.96 -1.01
N GLU A 63 -6.46 5.98 0.31
CA GLU A 63 -6.45 4.80 1.16
C GLU A 63 -7.82 4.61 1.81
N TYR A 64 -8.24 3.36 1.89
CA TYR A 64 -9.40 2.91 2.66
C TYR A 64 -8.93 1.96 3.75
N LEU A 65 -8.64 2.50 4.94
CA LEU A 65 -8.33 1.72 6.14
C LEU A 65 -9.61 1.05 6.69
N ASN A 66 -10.77 1.69 6.50
CA ASN A 66 -12.13 1.22 6.81
C ASN A 66 -13.15 1.97 5.91
N GLU A 67 -14.37 2.23 6.39
CA GLU A 67 -15.41 3.02 5.70
C GLU A 67 -15.00 4.47 5.42
N ASN A 68 -13.91 4.96 6.03
CA ASN A 68 -13.44 6.33 5.88
C ASN A 68 -12.23 6.37 4.92
N PRO A 69 -12.36 7.02 3.75
CA PRO A 69 -11.22 7.28 2.89
C PRO A 69 -10.28 8.33 3.48
N GLU A 70 -8.99 8.11 3.33
CA GLU A 70 -7.94 9.07 3.67
C GLU A 70 -7.09 9.37 2.44
N LYS A 71 -6.82 10.65 2.21
CA LYS A 71 -5.86 11.06 1.17
C LYS A 71 -4.46 10.78 1.66
N ILE A 72 -3.66 10.21 0.78
CA ILE A 72 -2.22 10.09 1.00
C ILE A 72 -1.58 11.41 0.54
N GLU A 73 -0.92 12.10 1.48
CA GLU A 73 -0.26 13.41 1.25
C GLU A 73 1.13 13.28 0.57
N ILE A 74 1.51 12.05 0.18
CA ILE A 74 2.72 11.80 -0.62
C ILE A 74 2.39 12.02 -2.10
N GLU A 75 3.24 12.81 -2.76
CA GLU A 75 3.12 13.17 -4.16
C GLU A 75 3.92 12.22 -5.06
N ASN A 76 3.68 12.31 -6.37
CA ASN A 76 4.47 11.61 -7.39
C ASN A 76 4.59 10.11 -7.07
N ILE A 77 3.47 9.46 -6.76
CA ILE A 77 3.48 8.04 -6.42
C ILE A 77 3.65 7.21 -7.69
N GLN A 78 4.68 6.38 -7.71
CA GLN A 78 4.96 5.42 -8.77
C GLN A 78 4.24 4.09 -8.52
N LYS A 79 4.34 3.56 -7.29
CA LYS A 79 3.81 2.24 -6.92
C LYS A 79 3.34 2.23 -5.47
N VAL A 80 2.35 1.39 -5.17
CA VAL A 80 1.86 1.13 -3.82
C VAL A 80 1.84 -0.37 -3.52
N THR A 81 2.02 -0.77 -2.26
CA THR A 81 1.84 -2.16 -1.83
C THR A 81 1.29 -2.20 -0.40
N VAL A 82 0.42 -3.17 -0.13
CA VAL A 82 -0.27 -3.36 1.15
C VAL A 82 -0.06 -4.80 1.60
N GLY A 83 0.64 -4.98 2.72
CA GLY A 83 0.81 -6.24 3.44
C GLY A 83 -0.25 -6.45 4.51
N PHE A 84 -0.11 -7.48 5.35
CA PHE A 84 -1.08 -7.78 6.41
C PHE A 84 -1.11 -6.69 7.49
N ARG A 85 0.04 -6.09 7.81
CA ARG A 85 0.19 -5.04 8.83
C ARG A 85 1.16 -3.92 8.44
N ASN A 86 1.45 -3.81 7.15
CA ASN A 86 2.39 -2.85 6.61
C ASN A 86 1.91 -2.31 5.27
N GLU A 87 2.37 -1.12 4.93
CA GLU A 87 2.16 -0.49 3.63
C GLU A 87 3.44 0.17 3.16
N ALA A 88 3.63 0.19 1.84
CA ALA A 88 4.73 0.88 1.20
C ALA A 88 4.25 1.71 0.01
N ILE A 89 4.83 2.90 -0.12
CA ILE A 89 4.67 3.82 -1.24
C ILE A 89 6.04 4.06 -1.82
N LEU A 90 6.18 3.88 -3.13
CA LEU A 90 7.36 4.24 -3.90
C LEU A 90 7.02 5.47 -4.74
N THR A 91 7.84 6.51 -4.65
CA THR A 91 7.71 7.72 -5.48
C THR A 91 8.53 7.60 -6.77
N ILE A 92 8.25 8.44 -7.77
CA ILE A 92 8.99 8.47 -9.05
C ILE A 92 10.48 8.82 -8.83
N GLU A 93 10.79 9.53 -7.75
CA GLU A 93 12.15 9.90 -7.36
C GLU A 93 12.91 8.74 -6.68
N GLY A 94 12.29 7.57 -6.51
CA GLY A 94 12.90 6.40 -5.88
C GLY A 94 12.87 6.41 -4.35
N ASN A 95 12.08 7.31 -3.73
CA ASN A 95 11.89 7.32 -2.28
C ASN A 95 10.81 6.33 -1.87
N VAL A 96 11.04 5.64 -0.74
CA VAL A 96 10.10 4.70 -0.17
C VAL A 96 9.61 5.18 1.18
N PHE A 97 8.30 5.27 1.30
CA PHE A 97 7.60 5.61 2.51
C PHE A 97 6.83 4.41 3.01
N THR A 98 6.92 4.12 4.31
CA THR A 98 6.24 2.97 4.91
C THR A 98 5.53 3.32 6.20
N LYS A 99 4.45 2.60 6.48
CA LYS A 99 3.79 2.60 7.80
C LYS A 99 3.37 1.17 8.16
N GLY A 100 3.10 0.92 9.44
CA GLY A 100 2.72 -0.40 9.94
C GLY A 100 3.43 -0.81 11.23
N GLU A 101 2.89 -1.83 11.91
CA GLU A 101 3.31 -2.21 13.27
C GLU A 101 4.74 -2.72 13.35
N ASP A 102 5.15 -3.53 12.38
CA ASP A 102 6.47 -4.16 12.39
C ASP A 102 7.58 -3.25 11.84
N ILE A 103 7.25 -2.00 11.50
CA ILE A 103 8.19 -1.02 10.92
C ILE A 103 8.29 0.23 11.79
N ASN A 104 7.15 0.79 12.20
CA ASN A 104 7.08 1.94 13.10
C ASN A 104 6.14 1.64 14.27
N PRO A 105 6.60 0.90 15.30
CA PRO A 105 5.76 0.51 16.44
C PRO A 105 5.27 1.71 17.28
N LYS A 106 5.87 2.90 17.11
CA LYS A 106 5.47 4.11 17.84
C LYS A 106 4.36 4.89 17.14
N ASN A 107 4.28 4.86 15.81
CA ASN A 107 3.24 5.53 15.06
C ASN A 107 2.80 4.72 13.83
N LEU A 108 1.80 3.86 14.04
CA LEU A 108 1.35 2.86 13.08
C LEU A 108 0.75 3.44 11.80
N ASN A 109 0.22 4.67 11.87
CA ASN A 109 -0.55 5.30 10.81
C ASN A 109 0.24 6.36 10.03
N GLU A 110 1.48 6.66 10.46
CA GLU A 110 2.31 7.69 9.84
C GLU A 110 3.32 7.06 8.88
N PHE A 111 3.33 7.55 7.64
CA PHE A 111 4.33 7.19 6.66
C PHE A 111 5.69 7.80 7.02
N ILE A 112 6.69 6.96 7.20
CA ILE A 112 8.08 7.36 7.39
C ILE A 112 8.90 7.04 6.14
N ASN A 113 9.81 7.93 5.76
CA ASN A 113 10.74 7.66 4.66
C ASN A 113 11.85 6.70 5.15
N ILE A 114 11.91 5.51 4.55
CA ILE A 114 12.89 4.48 4.89
C ILE A 114 14.06 4.39 3.91
N SER A 115 14.00 5.07 2.74
CA SER A 115 15.13 5.10 1.80
C SER A 115 16.39 5.67 2.44
N SER A 116 16.24 6.60 3.39
CA SER A 116 17.34 7.20 4.14
C SER A 116 18.01 6.26 5.15
N LEU A 117 17.35 5.15 5.51
CA LEU A 117 17.90 4.13 6.42
C LEU A 117 18.94 3.24 5.73
N ILE A 118 18.95 3.22 4.39
CA ILE A 118 19.99 2.53 3.63
C ILE A 118 21.29 3.34 3.75
N GLU A 119 22.26 2.78 4.47
CA GLU A 119 23.56 3.42 4.73
C GLU A 119 24.38 3.59 3.45
N ASP A 120 24.35 2.60 2.55
CA ASP A 120 25.00 2.69 1.25
C ASP A 120 24.27 3.72 0.37
N THR A 121 24.93 4.84 0.13
CA THR A 121 24.34 5.95 -0.64
C THR A 121 24.04 5.59 -2.09
N ASN A 122 24.74 4.61 -2.66
CA ASN A 122 24.48 4.17 -4.03
C ASN A 122 23.12 3.47 -4.13
N ASP A 123 22.62 2.90 -3.04
CA ASP A 123 21.42 2.05 -2.99
C ASP A 123 20.16 2.75 -2.50
N ARG A 124 20.19 4.08 -2.38
CA ARG A 124 19.04 4.85 -1.90
C ARG A 124 17.92 5.03 -2.94
N ILE A 125 18.23 4.83 -4.22
CA ILE A 125 17.25 4.92 -5.30
C ILE A 125 16.60 3.56 -5.49
N ILE A 126 15.33 3.48 -5.11
CA ILE A 126 14.52 2.27 -5.20
C ILE A 126 13.74 2.25 -6.52
N GLU A 127 13.77 1.12 -7.21
CA GLU A 127 13.04 0.90 -8.47
C GLU A 127 11.77 0.08 -8.28
N ASP A 128 11.75 -0.82 -7.29
CA ASP A 128 10.56 -1.60 -6.99
C ASP A 128 10.36 -1.93 -5.51
N ILE A 129 9.10 -2.14 -5.15
CA ILE A 129 8.66 -2.49 -3.79
C ILE A 129 7.65 -3.64 -3.82
N VAL A 130 7.75 -4.53 -2.84
CA VAL A 130 6.77 -5.58 -2.58
C VAL A 130 6.56 -5.80 -1.08
N SER A 131 5.31 -5.97 -0.64
CA SER A 131 4.97 -6.34 0.73
C SER A 131 4.73 -7.85 0.86
N GLY A 132 5.30 -8.44 1.91
CA GLY A 132 4.80 -9.66 2.53
C GLY A 132 3.85 -9.33 3.71
N ASP A 133 3.50 -10.33 4.51
CA ASP A 133 2.55 -10.15 5.62
C ASP A 133 3.04 -9.09 6.63
N ASN A 134 4.29 -9.22 7.08
CA ASN A 134 4.92 -8.38 8.10
C ASN A 134 6.30 -7.88 7.67
N SER A 135 6.59 -7.92 6.36
CA SER A 135 7.85 -7.50 5.77
C SER A 135 7.63 -6.72 4.49
N ILE A 136 8.60 -5.88 4.12
CA ILE A 136 8.65 -5.15 2.85
C ILE A 136 10.03 -5.41 2.25
N TYR A 137 10.07 -5.58 0.93
CA TYR A 137 11.30 -5.74 0.17
C TYR A 137 11.44 -4.61 -0.83
N LEU A 138 12.67 -4.11 -0.97
CA LEU A 138 13.06 -3.01 -1.83
C LEU A 138 14.06 -3.52 -2.85
N LEU A 139 13.84 -3.22 -4.12
CA LEU A 139 14.83 -3.42 -5.19
C LEU A 139 15.45 -2.08 -5.54
N THR A 140 16.77 -1.95 -5.37
CA THR A 140 17.50 -0.73 -5.71
C THR A 140 17.84 -0.69 -7.20
N SER A 141 18.14 0.50 -7.71
CA SER A 141 18.64 0.70 -9.07
C SER A 141 19.99 0.04 -9.37
N ASN A 142 20.76 -0.35 -8.34
CA ASN A 142 21.96 -1.17 -8.49
C ASN A 142 21.68 -2.68 -8.40
N GLN A 143 20.40 -3.08 -8.48
CA GLN A 143 19.97 -4.48 -8.41
C GLN A 143 20.20 -5.15 -7.05
N ASN A 144 20.35 -4.37 -5.97
CA ASN A 144 20.44 -4.89 -4.62
C ASN A 144 19.04 -5.02 -4.00
N VAL A 145 18.88 -5.98 -3.09
CA VAL A 145 17.60 -6.23 -2.42
C VAL A 145 17.75 -6.01 -0.92
N TYR A 146 16.85 -5.20 -0.36
CA TYR A 146 16.76 -4.92 1.06
C TYR A 146 15.43 -5.46 1.61
N GLY A 147 15.45 -6.01 2.80
CA GLY A 147 14.26 -6.45 3.53
C GLY A 147 14.12 -5.71 4.85
N ILE A 148 12.91 -5.26 5.17
CA ILE A 148 12.58 -4.60 6.44
C ILE A 148 11.31 -5.22 7.04
N GLY A 149 11.25 -5.29 8.37
CA GLY A 149 10.09 -5.79 9.13
C GLY A 149 10.41 -7.02 9.96
N SER A 150 9.37 -7.83 10.24
CA SER A 150 9.47 -9.03 11.07
C SER A 150 10.35 -10.10 10.41
N ASN A 151 11.21 -10.72 11.22
CA ASN A 151 11.98 -11.90 10.86
C ASN A 151 11.71 -13.11 11.77
N GLU A 152 10.60 -13.11 12.50
CA GLU A 152 10.24 -14.18 13.46
C GLU A 152 10.13 -15.57 12.80
N TYR A 153 9.76 -15.59 11.52
CA TYR A 153 9.61 -16.80 10.70
C TYR A 153 10.64 -16.88 9.57
N ALA A 154 11.79 -16.19 9.71
CA ALA A 154 12.82 -16.08 8.68
C ALA A 154 12.32 -15.44 7.37
N GLN A 155 11.33 -14.54 7.44
CA GLN A 155 10.75 -13.89 6.26
C GLN A 155 11.83 -13.15 5.46
N LEU A 156 12.80 -12.53 6.13
CA LEU A 156 13.89 -11.80 5.49
C LEU A 156 14.96 -12.70 4.84
N GLY A 157 14.74 -14.03 4.83
CA GLY A 157 15.60 -14.99 4.15
C GLY A 157 16.75 -15.55 4.98
N PHE A 158 16.80 -15.24 6.29
CA PHE A 158 17.82 -15.75 7.19
C PHE A 158 17.27 -16.01 8.60
N ARG A 159 17.92 -16.92 9.33
CA ARG A 159 17.64 -17.22 10.74
C ARG A 159 18.76 -16.66 11.61
N PHE A 160 18.40 -16.20 12.80
CA PHE A 160 19.34 -15.86 13.86
C PHE A 160 19.69 -17.09 14.70
#